data_AF-A0A3S1MZQ0-F1
#
_entry.id   AF-A0A3S1MZQ0-F1
#
_cell.length_a   1.000
_cell.length_b   1.000
_cell.length_c   1.000
_cell.angle_alpha   90.00
_cell.angle_beta   90.00
_cell.angle_gamma   90.00
#
_symmetry.space_group_name_H-M   'P 1'
#
loop_
_entity.id
_entity.type
_entity.pdbx_description
1 polymer ?
#
loop_
_entity_poly.entity_id
_entity_poly.type
_entity_poly.pdbx_seq_one_letter_code
_entity_poly.pdbx_strand_id
1 'polypeptide(L)'
;QAADFSRLIEIDQQSANIHLSAIRQAAAQGDFVIAYLHHHHWEPGWQDVPRWVQTFARTCIDAGAGLFVSHGAPVLQAVEIYNGLPIFYGLGNFLFHVHPDEGEWDPPEVWQSIVAACRYDANGTLENIDLLPVVIGEVNERTGSEPGKLVPVPAAGHVARDILEGFASRSRAFGTGIEISGCSGRIVAPLVRKFG
;
A
#
# COMPACT_ATOMS: atom_id res chain seq x y z
N GLN A 1 -37.85 -2.34 7.26
CA GLN A 1 -36.65 -2.81 6.56
C GLN A 1 -35.90 -1.57 6.11
N ALA A 2 -34.86 -1.17 6.85
CA ALA A 2 -34.06 0.00 6.50
C ALA A 2 -33.19 -0.39 5.29
N ALA A 3 -33.37 0.34 4.21
CA ALA A 3 -32.58 0.18 3.00
C ALA A 3 -31.10 0.48 3.29
N ASP A 4 -30.26 -0.24 2.56
CA ASP A 4 -28.80 -0.22 2.56
C ASP A 4 -28.25 1.20 2.31
N PHE A 5 -27.90 1.93 3.37
CA PHE A 5 -27.21 3.22 3.27
C PHE A 5 -25.71 2.95 3.15
N SER A 6 -25.21 2.82 1.93
CA SER A 6 -23.76 2.81 1.65
C SER A 6 -23.24 4.25 1.53
N ARG A 7 -22.08 4.54 2.14
CA ARG A 7 -21.37 5.81 1.91
C ARG A 7 -20.77 5.79 0.52
N LEU A 8 -21.14 6.75 -0.32
CA LEU A 8 -20.50 6.95 -1.62
C LEU A 8 -19.48 8.08 -1.50
N ILE A 9 -18.22 7.79 -1.80
CA ILE A 9 -17.17 8.79 -1.93
C ILE A 9 -16.96 9.05 -3.42
N GLU A 10 -17.18 10.30 -3.83
CA GLU A 10 -16.91 10.76 -5.19
C GLU A 10 -15.67 11.66 -5.19
N ILE A 11 -14.86 11.49 -6.23
CA ILE A 11 -13.71 12.36 -6.46
C ILE A 11 -14.20 13.55 -7.28
N ASP A 12 -13.89 14.76 -6.82
CA ASP A 12 -14.13 15.97 -7.60
C ASP A 12 -13.37 15.89 -8.94
N GLN A 13 -14.11 15.87 -10.04
CA GLN A 13 -13.56 15.62 -11.36
C GLN A 13 -12.61 16.73 -11.82
N GLN A 14 -12.87 17.98 -11.42
CA GLN A 14 -12.01 19.10 -11.78
C GLN A 14 -10.65 18.97 -11.09
N SER A 15 -10.65 18.70 -9.79
CA SER A 15 -9.45 18.44 -8.99
C SER A 15 -8.68 17.24 -9.54
N ALA A 16 -9.35 16.11 -9.79
CA ALA A 16 -8.73 14.93 -10.39
C ALA A 16 -8.04 15.26 -11.72
N ASN A 17 -8.71 16.02 -12.60
CA ASN A 17 -8.15 16.37 -13.90
C ASN A 17 -6.89 17.24 -13.81
N ILE A 18 -6.77 18.11 -12.80
CA ILE A 18 -5.56 18.89 -12.56
C ILE A 18 -4.39 17.94 -12.25
N HIS A 19 -4.59 17.01 -11.31
CA HIS A 19 -3.55 16.04 -10.93
C HIS A 19 -3.18 15.09 -12.07
N LEU A 20 -4.17 14.55 -12.77
CA LEU A 20 -3.94 13.67 -13.92
C LEU A 20 -3.23 14.39 -15.07
N SER A 21 -3.50 15.68 -15.29
CA SER A 21 -2.78 16.47 -16.29
C SER A 21 -1.33 16.69 -15.91
N ALA A 22 -1.03 16.93 -14.63
CA ALA A 22 0.34 17.04 -14.14
C ALA A 22 1.13 15.73 -14.33
N ILE A 23 0.51 14.58 -14.03
CA ILE A 23 1.11 13.25 -14.27
C ILE A 23 1.43 13.07 -15.77
N ARG A 24 0.47 13.35 -16.66
CA ARG A 24 0.68 13.23 -18.12
C ARG A 24 1.80 14.12 -18.62
N GLN A 25 1.88 15.36 -18.12
CA GLN A 25 2.89 16.32 -18.55
C GLN A 25 4.30 15.91 -18.11
N ALA A 26 4.47 15.43 -16.88
CA ALA A 26 5.76 14.94 -16.39
C ALA A 26 6.18 13.66 -17.11
N ALA A 27 5.25 12.70 -17.29
CA ALA A 27 5.52 11.47 -18.03
C ALA A 27 5.92 11.76 -19.50
N ALA A 28 5.25 12.71 -20.16
CA ALA A 28 5.59 13.12 -21.54
C ALA A 28 6.98 13.79 -21.66
N GLN A 29 7.52 14.32 -20.57
CA GLN A 29 8.88 14.86 -20.50
C GLN A 29 9.94 13.77 -20.23
N GLY A 30 9.52 12.53 -19.96
CA GLY A 30 10.40 11.41 -19.65
C GLY A 30 10.69 11.23 -18.15
N ASP A 31 9.95 11.91 -17.27
CA ASP A 31 10.11 11.75 -15.82
C ASP A 31 9.53 10.42 -15.33
N PHE A 32 10.18 9.82 -14.32
CA PHE A 32 9.58 8.72 -13.57
C PHE A 32 8.62 9.30 -12.51
N VAL A 33 7.32 9.16 -12.75
CA VAL A 33 6.29 9.77 -11.90
C VAL A 33 5.79 8.81 -10.83
N ILE A 34 5.88 9.23 -9.57
CA ILE A 34 5.23 8.57 -8.43
C ILE A 34 3.96 9.35 -8.09
N ALA A 35 2.79 8.72 -8.27
CA ALA A 35 1.53 9.28 -7.83
C ALA A 35 1.26 8.88 -6.37
N TYR A 36 0.95 9.85 -5.53
CA TYR A 36 0.76 9.64 -4.10
C TYR A 36 -0.61 10.14 -3.62
N LEU A 37 -1.33 9.31 -2.88
CA LEU A 37 -2.64 9.64 -2.31
C LEU A 37 -2.65 9.46 -0.79
N HIS A 38 -3.07 10.51 -0.09
CA HIS A 38 -3.50 10.43 1.31
C HIS A 38 -5.02 10.53 1.41
N HIS A 39 -5.66 9.72 2.26
CA HIS A 39 -7.12 9.83 2.51
C HIS A 39 -7.53 9.37 3.91
N HIS A 40 -8.70 9.79 4.41
CA HIS A 40 -9.27 9.31 5.69
C HIS A 40 -10.59 8.56 5.49
N HIS A 41 -10.81 8.03 4.29
CA HIS A 41 -12.03 7.29 3.93
C HIS A 41 -11.70 5.82 3.70
N TRP A 42 -11.71 5.01 4.77
CA TRP A 42 -11.50 3.57 4.73
C TRP A 42 -12.80 2.79 4.93
N GLU A 43 -12.81 1.54 4.47
CA GLU A 43 -13.93 0.62 4.64
C GLU A 43 -14.05 0.15 6.11
N PRO A 44 -15.19 -0.41 6.55
CA PRO A 44 -15.32 -0.98 7.90
C PRO A 44 -14.25 -2.03 8.22
N GLY A 45 -13.88 -2.86 7.24
CA GLY A 45 -12.64 -3.62 7.26
C GLY A 45 -11.51 -2.72 6.79
N TRP A 46 -10.67 -2.21 7.69
CA TRP A 46 -9.64 -1.21 7.34
C TRP A 46 -8.62 -1.72 6.31
N GLN A 47 -8.48 -3.04 6.20
CA GLN A 47 -7.61 -3.70 5.22
C GLN A 47 -8.25 -3.80 3.82
N ASP A 48 -9.56 -3.59 3.70
CA ASP A 48 -10.26 -3.56 2.43
C ASP A 48 -10.00 -2.22 1.72
N VAL A 49 -9.66 -2.32 0.44
CA VAL A 49 -9.33 -1.14 -0.37
C VAL A 49 -10.62 -0.54 -0.93
N PRO A 50 -10.96 0.72 -0.62
CA PRO A 50 -12.16 1.35 -1.17
C PRO A 50 -12.14 1.41 -2.70
N ARG A 51 -13.27 1.13 -3.34
CA ARG A 51 -13.37 1.06 -4.82
C ARG A 51 -12.94 2.36 -5.52
N TRP A 52 -13.19 3.51 -4.88
CA TRP A 52 -12.79 4.81 -5.42
C TRP A 52 -11.26 4.97 -5.46
N VAL A 53 -10.55 4.45 -4.45
CA VAL A 53 -9.08 4.43 -4.40
C VAL A 53 -8.54 3.52 -5.51
N GLN A 54 -9.12 2.32 -5.68
CA GLN A 54 -8.76 1.40 -6.76
C GLN A 54 -8.88 2.07 -8.14
N THR A 55 -10.01 2.74 -8.37
CA THR A 55 -10.30 3.42 -9.64
C THR A 55 -9.33 4.58 -9.89
N PHE A 56 -9.08 5.39 -8.87
CA PHE A 56 -8.18 6.54 -8.99
C PHE A 56 -6.73 6.10 -9.20
N ALA A 57 -6.26 5.09 -8.47
CA ALA A 57 -4.92 4.55 -8.61
C ALA A 57 -4.64 4.07 -10.03
N ARG A 58 -5.56 3.27 -10.61
CA ARG A 58 -5.47 2.82 -12.01
C ARG A 58 -5.50 4.00 -12.99
N THR A 59 -6.34 5.01 -12.74
CA THR A 59 -6.40 6.21 -13.58
C THR A 59 -5.09 7.01 -13.54
N CYS A 60 -4.40 7.06 -12.39
CA CYS A 60 -3.07 7.66 -12.29
C CYS A 60 -2.02 6.87 -13.07
N ILE A 61 -2.05 5.53 -13.01
CA ILE A 61 -1.17 4.68 -13.84
C ILE A 61 -1.46 4.91 -15.33
N ASP A 62 -2.73 4.91 -15.74
CA ASP A 62 -3.14 5.14 -17.13
C ASP A 62 -2.77 6.56 -17.62
N ALA A 63 -2.62 7.52 -16.71
CA ALA A 63 -2.13 8.87 -17.02
C ALA A 63 -0.60 8.95 -17.18
N GLY A 64 0.14 7.90 -16.85
CA GLY A 64 1.60 7.83 -17.00
C GLY A 64 2.39 7.73 -15.70
N ALA A 65 1.75 7.52 -14.55
CA ALA A 65 2.48 7.22 -13.31
C ALA A 65 3.16 5.85 -13.41
N GLY A 66 4.45 5.78 -13.05
CA GLY A 66 5.23 4.53 -13.01
C GLY A 66 5.08 3.75 -11.69
N LEU A 67 4.44 4.36 -10.70
CA LEU A 67 4.16 3.81 -9.38
C LEU A 67 3.03 4.61 -8.74
N PHE A 68 2.07 3.93 -8.12
CA PHE A 68 1.08 4.55 -7.24
C PHE A 68 1.29 4.09 -5.81
N VAL A 69 1.29 5.03 -4.86
CA VAL A 69 1.37 4.75 -3.43
C VAL A 69 0.25 5.50 -2.73
N SER A 70 -0.45 4.81 -1.83
CA SER A 70 -1.40 5.44 -0.95
C SER A 70 -1.17 5.07 0.50
N HIS A 71 -1.65 5.94 1.37
CA HIS A 71 -1.86 5.69 2.77
C HIS A 71 -3.11 6.44 3.22
N GLY A 72 -3.62 6.09 4.38
CA GLY A 72 -4.85 6.70 4.88
C GLY A 72 -5.59 5.81 5.85
N ALA A 73 -5.93 4.59 5.39
CA ALA A 73 -6.23 3.51 6.30
C ALA A 73 -4.97 3.24 7.15
N PRO A 74 -5.06 3.18 8.48
CA PRO A 74 -3.90 3.05 9.36
C PRO A 74 -3.39 1.61 9.41
N VAL A 75 -3.47 0.86 8.31
CA VAL A 75 -3.10 -0.56 8.21
C VAL A 75 -2.49 -0.88 6.85
N LEU A 76 -1.75 -1.98 6.78
CA LEU A 76 -1.23 -2.52 5.53
C LEU A 76 -2.36 -3.10 4.66
N GLN A 77 -2.63 -2.48 3.51
CA GLN A 77 -3.61 -2.95 2.52
C GLN A 77 -2.93 -3.78 1.42
N ALA A 78 -3.65 -4.16 0.36
CA ALA A 78 -3.12 -4.99 -0.73
C ALA A 78 -2.16 -4.21 -1.67
N VAL A 79 -1.38 -4.96 -2.45
CA VAL A 79 -0.67 -4.47 -3.64
C VAL A 79 -1.25 -5.09 -4.90
N GLU A 80 -1.28 -4.31 -5.98
CA GLU A 80 -1.70 -4.72 -7.31
C GLU A 80 -0.57 -4.43 -8.32
N ILE A 81 -0.33 -5.34 -9.27
CA ILE A 81 0.44 -5.06 -10.47
C ILE A 81 -0.53 -4.80 -11.63
N TYR A 82 -0.78 -3.53 -11.91
CA TYR A 82 -1.71 -3.08 -12.95
C TYR A 82 -0.92 -2.57 -14.17
N ASN A 83 -1.17 -3.13 -15.36
CA ASN A 83 -0.42 -2.82 -16.58
C ASN A 83 1.11 -2.93 -16.43
N GLY A 84 1.57 -3.88 -15.60
CA GLY A 84 2.99 -4.10 -15.31
C GLY A 84 3.60 -3.12 -14.29
N LEU A 85 2.78 -2.22 -13.71
CA LEU A 85 3.22 -1.19 -12.78
C LEU A 85 2.59 -1.41 -11.38
N PRO A 86 3.33 -1.11 -10.32
CA PRO A 86 2.89 -1.36 -8.95
C PRO A 86 1.92 -0.28 -8.44
N ILE A 87 0.88 -0.75 -7.75
CA ILE A 87 -0.07 0.05 -6.99
C ILE A 87 -0.06 -0.46 -5.54
N PHE A 88 0.44 0.34 -4.61
CA PHE A 88 0.34 0.07 -3.17
C PHE A 88 -0.83 0.86 -2.59
N TYR A 89 -1.89 0.16 -2.17
CA TYR A 89 -3.10 0.80 -1.66
C TYR A 89 -2.96 1.34 -0.22
N GLY A 90 -2.04 0.76 0.54
CA GLY A 90 -1.73 1.18 1.90
C GLY A 90 -0.51 0.42 2.39
N LEU A 91 0.61 1.09 2.67
CA LEU A 91 1.85 0.45 3.14
C LEU A 91 1.90 0.23 4.66
N GLY A 92 0.83 0.62 5.38
CA GLY A 92 0.80 0.68 6.84
C GLY A 92 1.55 1.90 7.38
N ASN A 93 1.69 1.97 8.69
CA ASN A 93 2.37 3.06 9.38
C ASN A 93 3.88 2.79 9.51
N PHE A 94 4.72 3.74 9.10
CA PHE A 94 6.17 3.66 9.33
C PHE A 94 6.61 4.42 10.58
N LEU A 95 5.88 5.49 10.90
CA LEU A 95 5.96 6.26 12.14
C LEU A 95 4.53 6.52 12.61
N PHE A 96 4.21 6.17 13.85
CA PHE A 96 2.86 6.31 14.38
C PHE A 96 2.91 6.69 15.86
N HIS A 97 2.22 7.77 16.21
CA HIS A 97 2.07 8.25 17.58
C HIS A 97 0.59 8.21 17.93
N VAL A 98 0.28 7.63 19.07
CA VAL A 98 -1.08 7.53 19.61
C VAL A 98 -1.10 8.12 21.00
N HIS A 99 -2.20 8.77 21.36
CA HIS A 99 -2.38 9.15 22.76
C HIS A 99 -2.64 7.89 23.60
N PRO A 100 -2.10 7.76 24.82
CA PRO A 100 -2.28 6.57 25.65
C PRO A 100 -3.74 6.17 25.93
N ASP A 101 -4.67 7.13 25.82
CA ASP A 101 -6.09 6.94 26.09
C ASP A 101 -6.92 6.55 24.85
N GLU A 102 -6.28 6.38 23.69
CA GLU A 102 -6.93 6.05 22.42
C GLU A 102 -6.84 4.54 22.10
N GLY A 103 -7.81 3.77 22.59
CA GLY A 103 -7.89 2.32 22.34
C GLY A 103 -8.29 1.93 20.91
N GLU A 104 -8.66 2.88 20.05
CA GLU A 104 -8.98 2.63 18.63
C GLU A 104 -7.78 2.03 17.86
N TRP A 105 -6.56 2.30 18.32
CA TRP A 105 -5.30 1.91 17.66
C TRP A 105 -4.64 0.66 18.26
N ASP A 106 -5.33 -0.06 19.15
CA ASP A 106 -4.84 -1.29 19.75
C ASP A 106 -4.70 -2.50 18.80
N PRO A 107 -5.46 -2.63 17.70
CA PRO A 107 -5.30 -3.75 16.79
C PRO A 107 -3.87 -3.89 16.27
N PRO A 108 -3.29 -5.10 16.25
CA PRO A 108 -1.88 -5.32 15.87
C PRO A 108 -1.57 -4.86 14.45
N GLU A 109 -2.55 -4.90 13.54
CA GLU A 109 -2.43 -4.50 12.14
C GLU A 109 -2.04 -3.03 11.98
N VAL A 110 -2.35 -2.19 12.97
CA VAL A 110 -1.96 -0.76 12.99
C VAL A 110 -0.45 -0.58 13.12
N TRP A 111 0.21 -1.54 13.73
CA TRP A 111 1.63 -1.53 14.05
C TRP A 111 2.46 -2.33 13.05
N GLN A 112 1.82 -2.84 11.98
CA GLN A 112 2.43 -3.68 10.95
C GLN A 112 2.49 -2.95 9.61
N SER A 113 3.65 -3.04 8.96
CA SER A 113 3.95 -2.35 7.70
C SER A 113 4.90 -3.15 6.83
N ILE A 114 5.13 -2.67 5.62
CA ILE A 114 6.15 -3.20 4.72
C ILE A 114 6.97 -2.06 4.14
N VAL A 115 8.28 -2.27 4.06
CA VAL A 115 9.16 -1.53 3.17
C VAL A 115 9.25 -2.29 1.85
N ALA A 116 8.85 -1.64 0.76
CA ALA A 116 8.89 -2.20 -0.59
C ALA A 116 10.00 -1.55 -1.40
N ALA A 117 11.00 -2.35 -1.79
CA ALA A 117 12.07 -1.92 -2.68
C ALA A 117 11.75 -2.34 -4.12
N CYS A 118 11.25 -1.39 -4.92
CA CYS A 118 10.93 -1.60 -6.33
C CYS A 118 12.18 -1.44 -7.19
N ARG A 119 12.44 -2.41 -8.08
CA ARG A 119 13.57 -2.39 -9.02
C ARG A 119 13.07 -2.20 -10.43
N TYR A 120 13.64 -1.23 -11.13
CA TYR A 120 13.31 -0.89 -12.51
C TYR A 120 14.55 -1.05 -13.39
N ASP A 121 14.34 -1.49 -14.63
CA ASP A 121 15.38 -1.52 -15.65
C ASP A 121 15.69 -0.10 -16.17
N ALA A 122 16.67 0.02 -17.08
CA ALA A 122 17.05 1.29 -17.69
C ALA A 122 15.92 1.94 -18.54
N ASN A 123 14.88 1.18 -18.89
CA ASN A 123 13.72 1.64 -19.65
C ASN A 123 12.53 2.01 -18.74
N GLY A 124 12.69 1.93 -17.42
CA GLY A 124 11.60 2.19 -16.46
C GLY A 124 10.60 1.04 -16.32
N THR A 125 10.95 -0.17 -16.79
CA THR A 125 10.12 -1.37 -16.63
C THR A 125 10.37 -1.99 -15.26
N LEU A 126 9.31 -2.25 -14.48
CA LEU A 126 9.44 -2.94 -13.20
C LEU A 126 9.95 -4.38 -13.42
N GLU A 127 11.03 -4.75 -12.75
CA GLU A 127 11.58 -6.11 -12.77
C GLU A 127 11.05 -6.94 -11.61
N ASN A 128 11.15 -6.39 -10.40
CA ASN A 128 10.73 -7.05 -9.17
C ASN A 128 10.56 -6.05 -8.01
N ILE A 129 9.92 -6.52 -6.95
CA ILE A 129 9.75 -5.80 -5.70
C ILE A 129 10.22 -6.71 -4.56
N ASP A 130 11.23 -6.27 -3.81
CA ASP A 130 11.63 -6.93 -2.57
C ASP A 130 10.83 -6.33 -1.40
N LEU A 131 10.26 -7.19 -0.55
CA LEU A 131 9.39 -6.80 0.56
C LEU A 131 10.05 -7.15 1.90
N LEU A 132 10.20 -6.13 2.75
CA LEU A 132 10.67 -6.26 4.12
C LEU A 132 9.53 -5.91 5.08
N PRO A 133 8.94 -6.88 5.80
CA PRO A 133 7.96 -6.59 6.82
C PRO A 133 8.61 -5.83 7.98
N VAL A 134 7.90 -4.84 8.51
CA VAL A 134 8.33 -3.92 9.56
C VAL A 134 7.23 -3.82 10.61
N VAL A 135 7.63 -3.70 11.86
CA VAL A 135 6.73 -3.37 12.97
C VAL A 135 7.20 -2.10 13.67
N ILE A 136 6.27 -1.30 14.19
CA ILE A 136 6.60 -0.17 15.06
C ILE A 136 6.54 -0.65 16.51
N GLY A 137 7.65 -0.52 17.24
CA GLY A 137 7.77 -0.97 18.63
C GLY A 137 8.23 -2.41 18.78
N GLU A 138 8.39 -2.86 20.03
CA GLU A 138 8.86 -4.22 20.32
C GLU A 138 7.72 -5.25 20.25
N VAL A 139 7.99 -6.37 19.59
CA VAL A 139 7.05 -7.48 19.35
C VAL A 139 6.59 -8.18 20.64
N ASN A 140 7.20 -7.92 21.80
CA ASN A 140 7.05 -8.78 22.98
C ASN A 140 6.72 -8.14 24.34
N GLU A 141 6.56 -6.83 24.50
CA GLU A 141 6.21 -6.28 25.83
C GLU A 141 5.33 -5.02 25.74
N ARG A 142 4.00 -5.21 25.61
CA ARG A 142 3.03 -4.24 26.15
C ARG A 142 2.65 -4.65 27.57
N THR A 143 3.63 -4.75 28.45
CA THR A 143 3.43 -4.76 29.91
C THR A 143 3.98 -3.45 30.46
N GLY A 144 3.17 -2.39 30.40
CA GLY A 144 3.46 -1.13 31.10
C GLY A 144 3.30 0.12 30.24
N SER A 145 2.86 1.19 30.91
CA SER A 145 2.56 2.53 30.40
C SER A 145 3.81 3.39 30.17
N GLU A 146 4.90 2.81 29.67
CA GLU A 146 6.07 3.58 29.24
C GLU A 146 6.05 3.61 27.71
N PRO A 147 6.23 4.78 27.05
CA PRO A 147 6.29 4.87 25.60
C PRO A 147 7.56 4.15 25.11
N GLY A 148 7.43 2.84 24.92
CA GLY A 148 8.46 1.99 24.31
C GLY A 148 8.87 2.59 22.97
N LYS A 149 10.14 2.41 22.59
CA LYS A 149 10.72 3.03 21.39
C LYS A 149 9.82 2.82 20.17
N LEU A 150 9.13 3.88 19.73
CA LEU A 150 8.24 3.91 18.56
C LEU A 150 9.06 4.01 17.27
N VAL A 151 10.08 3.18 17.15
CA VAL A 151 10.92 3.10 15.96
C VAL A 151 10.50 1.90 15.12
N PRO A 152 10.47 2.04 13.79
CA PRO A 152 10.26 0.92 12.91
C PRO A 152 11.46 -0.04 12.99
N VAL A 153 11.17 -1.32 13.22
CA VAL A 153 12.16 -2.40 13.22
C VAL A 153 11.73 -3.51 12.24
N PRO A 154 12.68 -4.16 11.54
CA PRO A 154 12.35 -5.33 10.73
C PRO A 154 11.63 -6.38 11.57
N ALA A 155 10.49 -6.87 11.08
CA ALA A 155 9.81 -7.99 11.69
C ALA A 155 10.66 -9.27 11.53
N ALA A 156 10.55 -10.18 12.49
CA ALA A 156 11.30 -11.44 12.47
C ALA A 156 10.41 -12.63 12.84
N GLY A 157 10.89 -13.84 12.52
CA GLY A 157 10.24 -15.09 12.92
C GLY A 157 8.82 -15.24 12.37
N HIS A 158 7.90 -15.67 13.23
CA HIS A 158 6.51 -15.88 12.85
C HIS A 158 5.80 -14.57 12.48
N VAL A 159 6.09 -13.46 13.17
CA VAL A 159 5.47 -12.15 12.89
C VAL A 159 5.76 -11.67 11.47
N ALA A 160 7.02 -11.80 11.00
CA ALA A 160 7.36 -11.47 9.62
C ALA A 160 6.56 -12.31 8.61
N ARG A 161 6.40 -13.60 8.90
CA ARG A 161 5.65 -14.53 8.06
C ARG A 161 4.16 -14.19 8.04
N ASP A 162 3.57 -13.91 9.19
CA ASP A 162 2.14 -13.59 9.31
C ASP A 162 1.80 -12.31 8.55
N ILE A 163 2.64 -11.26 8.66
CA ILE A 163 2.50 -10.02 7.88
C ILE A 163 2.54 -10.31 6.38
N LEU A 164 3.53 -11.08 5.93
CA LEU A 164 3.72 -11.40 4.52
C LEU A 164 2.61 -12.29 3.96
N GLU A 165 2.15 -13.30 4.72
CA GLU A 165 1.06 -14.19 4.32
C GLU A 165 -0.28 -13.45 4.26
N GLY A 166 -0.54 -12.55 5.22
CA GLY A 166 -1.70 -11.67 5.19
C GLY A 166 -1.67 -10.72 4.00
N PHE A 167 -0.53 -10.07 3.76
CA PHE A 167 -0.32 -9.17 2.62
C PHE A 167 -0.47 -9.92 1.28
N ALA A 168 0.10 -11.12 1.16
CA ALA A 168 -0.04 -11.98 -0.01
C ALA A 168 -1.50 -12.40 -0.22
N SER A 169 -2.21 -12.75 0.85
CA SER A 169 -3.61 -13.15 0.77
C SER A 169 -4.51 -12.04 0.22
N ARG A 170 -4.35 -10.81 0.72
CA ARG A 170 -5.10 -9.65 0.21
C ARG A 170 -4.72 -9.32 -1.24
N SER A 171 -3.43 -9.42 -1.57
CA SER A 171 -2.91 -9.10 -2.92
C SER A 171 -3.31 -10.12 -3.99
N ARG A 172 -3.61 -11.38 -3.62
CA ARG A 172 -4.18 -12.37 -4.53
C ARG A 172 -5.52 -11.96 -5.11
N ALA A 173 -6.35 -11.23 -4.36
CA ALA A 173 -7.62 -10.70 -4.86
C ALA A 173 -7.43 -9.70 -6.02
N PHE A 174 -6.24 -9.10 -6.12
CA PHE A 174 -5.81 -8.21 -7.19
C PHE A 174 -4.91 -8.91 -8.22
N GLY A 175 -4.88 -10.24 -8.22
CA GLY A 175 -4.08 -11.03 -9.17
C GLY A 175 -2.57 -10.98 -8.94
N THR A 176 -2.11 -10.46 -7.79
CA THR A 176 -0.67 -10.33 -7.50
C THR A 176 -0.19 -11.46 -6.60
N GLY A 177 0.77 -12.24 -7.11
CA GLY A 177 1.46 -13.28 -6.36
C GLY A 177 2.68 -12.74 -5.61
N ILE A 178 2.88 -13.22 -4.37
CA ILE A 178 4.04 -12.87 -3.56
C ILE A 178 4.74 -14.16 -3.14
N GLU A 179 6.02 -14.28 -3.49
CA GLU A 179 6.89 -15.37 -3.08
C GLU A 179 7.47 -15.04 -1.70
N ILE A 180 7.26 -15.91 -0.71
CA ILE A 180 7.72 -15.69 0.66
C ILE A 180 8.89 -16.61 0.95
N SER A 181 10.01 -16.05 1.40
CA SER A 181 11.20 -16.79 1.81
C SER A 181 11.75 -16.23 3.13
N GLY A 182 11.69 -17.05 4.18
CA GLY A 182 12.12 -16.65 5.52
C GLY A 182 11.29 -15.49 6.06
N CYS A 183 11.94 -14.34 6.26
CA CYS A 183 11.33 -13.09 6.76
C CYS A 183 11.22 -12.02 5.66
N SER A 184 11.28 -12.42 4.38
CA SER A 184 11.20 -11.51 3.23
C SER A 184 10.20 -12.02 2.19
N GLY A 185 9.60 -11.10 1.45
CA GLY A 185 8.75 -11.40 0.31
C GLY A 185 9.35 -10.86 -0.99
N ARG A 186 8.95 -11.42 -2.12
CA ARG A 186 9.29 -10.92 -3.44
C ARG A 186 8.09 -10.98 -4.37
N ILE A 187 7.91 -9.94 -5.18
CA ILE A 187 6.96 -9.89 -6.28
C ILE A 187 7.77 -9.84 -7.56
N VAL A 188 7.54 -10.79 -8.47
CA VAL A 188 8.14 -10.77 -9.81
C VAL A 188 7.14 -10.12 -10.74
N ALA A 189 7.53 -9.03 -11.39
CA ALA A 189 6.67 -8.38 -12.36
C ALA A 189 6.46 -9.31 -13.57
N PRO A 190 5.23 -9.55 -14.01
CA PRO A 190 5.00 -10.35 -15.20
C PRO A 190 5.63 -9.64 -16.41
N LEU A 191 6.36 -10.40 -17.24
CA LEU A 191 6.90 -9.89 -18.51
C LEU A 191 5.74 -9.33 -19.35
N VAL A 192 5.72 -8.01 -19.55
CA VAL A 192 4.76 -7.37 -20.45
C VAL A 192 5.06 -7.86 -21.86
N ARG A 193 4.24 -8.78 -22.38
CA ARG A 193 4.25 -9.10 -23.81
C ARG A 193 3.74 -7.86 -24.54
N LYS A 194 4.66 -7.04 -25.07
CA LYS A 194 4.32 -6.03 -26.07
C LYS A 194 3.77 -6.78 -27.29
N PHE A 195 2.45 -6.79 -27.46
CA PHE A 195 1.87 -7.12 -28.75
C PHE A 195 2.28 -5.98 -29.69
N GLY A 196 3.07 -6.34 -30.71
CA GLY A 196 3.47 -5.45 -31.80
C GLY A 196 2.38 -5.30 -32.84
#